data_AF-A0A0N4YQZ0-F1
#
_entry.id   AF-A0A0N4YQZ0-F1
#
_cell.length_a   1.000
_cell.length_b   1.000
_cell.length_c   1.000
_cell.angle_alpha   90.00
_cell.angle_beta   90.00
_cell.angle_gamma   90.00
#
_symmetry.space_group_name_H-M   'P 1'
#
loop_
_entity.id
_entity.type
_entity.pdbx_description
1 polymer ?
#
loop_
_entity_poly.entity_id
_entity_poly.type
_entity_poly.pdbx_seq_one_letter_code
_entity_poly.pdbx_strand_id
1 'polypeptide(L)'
;EWNGAWSDGSYEWRSIPSHVKQELGLRFDHDGEFWMSFDDFMRNFEKMEICNLGPDVMNEIYEMTGVRETGTVWATNTFDGAWVRNRTAGGCRNFISTFASNPQYWVRLIDPDPYDDDELCTVIFAVMQKYRRNLKSKGLDNITGRFRVPPGNYVVIPSTFEPNEEAEFMLRIYTNGYIESRLVC
;
A
#
# COMPACT_ATOMS: atom_id res chain seq x y z
N GLU A 1 -25.81 -6.07 -5.18
CA GLU A 1 -25.54 -7.38 -5.79
C GLU A 1 -25.13 -7.20 -7.24
N TRP A 2 -24.15 -7.99 -7.67
CA TRP A 2 -23.64 -8.00 -9.05
C TRP A 2 -24.61 -8.76 -9.95
N ASN A 3 -24.95 -8.20 -11.11
CA ASN A 3 -25.94 -8.78 -12.05
C ASN A 3 -25.31 -9.21 -13.40
N GLY A 4 -23.98 -9.26 -13.48
CA GLY A 4 -23.26 -9.66 -14.68
C GLY A 4 -22.85 -11.14 -14.65
N ALA A 5 -21.88 -11.50 -15.51
CA ALA A 5 -21.31 -12.84 -15.52
C ALA A 5 -20.76 -13.21 -14.13
N TRP A 6 -21.00 -14.46 -13.70
CA TRP A 6 -20.65 -14.99 -12.38
C TRP A 6 -21.47 -14.45 -11.20
N SER A 7 -22.54 -13.69 -11.45
CA SER A 7 -23.59 -13.46 -10.44
C SER A 7 -24.22 -14.77 -9.93
N ASP A 8 -24.94 -14.73 -8.82
CA ASP A 8 -25.51 -15.93 -8.19
C ASP A 8 -26.43 -16.75 -9.11
N GLY A 9 -27.12 -16.08 -10.03
CA GLY A 9 -27.99 -16.70 -11.03
C GLY A 9 -27.32 -17.00 -12.38
N SER A 10 -26.01 -16.75 -12.53
CA SER A 10 -25.33 -16.78 -13.82
C SER A 10 -25.21 -18.19 -14.41
N TYR A 11 -25.40 -18.33 -15.72
CA TYR A 11 -25.32 -19.63 -16.40
C TYR A 11 -23.87 -20.14 -16.49
N GLU A 12 -22.90 -19.25 -16.36
CA GLU A 12 -21.45 -19.49 -16.34
C GLU A 12 -21.08 -20.52 -15.27
N TRP A 13 -21.77 -20.52 -14.11
CA TRP A 13 -21.59 -21.53 -13.07
C TRP A 13 -21.89 -22.95 -13.54
N ARG A 14 -22.73 -23.16 -14.56
CA ARG A 14 -23.05 -24.51 -15.07
C ARG A 14 -21.85 -25.19 -15.71
N SER A 15 -20.85 -24.42 -16.15
CA SER A 15 -19.61 -24.93 -16.73
C SER A 15 -18.60 -25.42 -15.68
N ILE A 16 -18.76 -25.03 -14.43
CA ILE A 16 -17.86 -25.39 -13.33
C ILE A 16 -18.34 -26.67 -12.63
N PRO A 17 -17.49 -27.69 -12.47
CA PRO A 17 -17.82 -28.91 -11.72
C PRO A 17 -18.22 -28.64 -10.27
N SER A 18 -19.12 -29.46 -9.71
CA SER A 18 -19.63 -29.27 -8.34
C SER A 18 -18.56 -29.32 -7.24
N HIS A 19 -17.46 -30.05 -7.44
CA HIS A 19 -16.37 -30.11 -6.47
C HIS A 19 -15.61 -28.78 -6.38
N VAL A 20 -15.35 -28.12 -7.51
CA VAL A 20 -14.73 -26.79 -7.56
C VAL A 20 -15.63 -25.75 -6.90
N LYS A 21 -16.95 -25.85 -7.09
CA LYS A 21 -17.92 -24.97 -6.40
C LYS A 21 -17.89 -25.10 -4.88
N GLN A 22 -17.69 -26.31 -4.38
CA GLN A 22 -17.53 -26.57 -2.95
C GLN A 22 -16.19 -26.03 -2.43
N GLU A 23 -15.10 -26.21 -3.18
CA GLU A 23 -13.79 -25.64 -2.84
C GLU A 23 -13.79 -24.10 -2.81
N LEU A 24 -14.50 -23.47 -3.75
CA LEU A 24 -14.69 -22.02 -3.79
C LEU A 24 -15.59 -21.49 -2.66
N GLY A 25 -16.22 -22.37 -1.87
CA GLY A 25 -17.07 -21.98 -0.75
C GLY A 25 -18.33 -21.21 -1.16
N LEU A 26 -18.83 -21.41 -2.39
CA LEU A 26 -19.95 -20.64 -2.94
C LEU A 26 -21.18 -20.69 -2.03
N ARG A 27 -21.54 -19.52 -1.48
CA ARG A 27 -22.81 -19.26 -0.80
C ARG A 27 -23.60 -18.28 -1.66
N PHE A 28 -24.79 -18.68 -2.08
CA PHE A 28 -25.69 -17.82 -2.85
C PHE A 28 -26.67 -17.19 -1.86
N ASP A 29 -26.16 -16.24 -1.08
CA ASP A 29 -26.88 -15.53 -0.02
C ASP A 29 -26.95 -14.04 -0.34
N HIS A 30 -27.99 -13.35 0.12
CA HIS A 30 -28.13 -11.89 -0.02
C HIS A 30 -27.30 -11.12 1.03
N ASP A 31 -26.01 -11.44 1.15
CA ASP A 31 -25.09 -10.86 2.13
C ASP A 31 -24.15 -9.80 1.53
N GLY A 32 -24.16 -9.64 0.22
CA GLY A 32 -23.32 -8.69 -0.52
C GLY A 32 -22.00 -9.28 -1.01
N GLU A 33 -21.74 -10.57 -0.82
CA GLU A 33 -20.70 -11.31 -1.52
C GLU A 33 -21.10 -11.55 -2.99
N PHE A 34 -20.14 -11.51 -3.91
CA PHE A 34 -20.38 -11.81 -5.32
C PHE A 34 -19.09 -12.17 -6.04
N TRP A 35 -19.22 -12.87 -7.17
CA TRP A 35 -18.13 -13.13 -8.09
C TRP A 35 -18.33 -12.34 -9.38
N MET A 36 -17.24 -11.93 -10.01
CA MET A 36 -17.23 -11.30 -11.32
C MET A 36 -15.97 -11.69 -12.08
N SER A 37 -15.99 -11.50 -13.39
CA SER A 37 -14.76 -11.67 -14.17
C SER A 37 -13.74 -10.57 -13.83
N PHE A 38 -12.45 -10.86 -13.99
CA PHE A 38 -11.40 -9.84 -13.81
C PHE A 38 -11.55 -8.69 -14.80
N ASP A 39 -12.01 -8.98 -16.03
CA ASP A 39 -12.32 -7.94 -17.02
C ASP A 39 -13.43 -7.01 -16.55
N ASP A 40 -14.47 -7.55 -15.91
CA ASP A 40 -15.53 -6.74 -15.31
C ASP A 40 -15.02 -5.96 -14.10
N PHE A 41 -14.14 -6.53 -13.29
CA PHE A 41 -13.49 -5.80 -12.21
C PHE A 41 -12.74 -4.57 -12.75
N MET A 42 -11.91 -4.74 -13.78
CA MET A 42 -11.15 -3.66 -14.41
C MET A 42 -12.03 -2.58 -15.07
N ARG A 43 -13.27 -2.93 -15.47
CA ARG A 43 -14.24 -1.99 -16.04
C ARG A 43 -15.05 -1.23 -14.99
N ASN A 44 -15.32 -1.87 -13.85
CA ASN A 44 -16.24 -1.34 -12.84
C ASN A 44 -15.54 -0.76 -11.62
N PHE A 45 -14.28 -1.11 -11.37
CA PHE A 45 -13.49 -0.64 -10.23
C PHE A 45 -12.25 0.12 -10.72
N GLU A 46 -12.11 1.35 -10.24
CA GLU A 46 -10.95 2.21 -10.55
C GLU A 46 -9.77 1.94 -9.62
N LYS A 47 -10.03 1.44 -8.41
CA LYS A 47 -9.04 1.32 -7.33
C LYS A 47 -9.25 0.02 -6.55
N MET A 48 -8.17 -0.72 -6.32
CA MET A 48 -8.10 -1.84 -5.39
C MET A 48 -7.17 -1.44 -4.24
N GLU A 49 -7.68 -1.43 -3.01
CA GLU A 49 -6.86 -1.22 -1.82
C GLU A 49 -6.68 -2.54 -1.09
N ILE A 50 -5.47 -3.08 -1.13
CA ILE A 50 -5.09 -4.24 -0.32
C ILE A 50 -4.37 -3.70 0.92
N CYS A 51 -5.02 -3.85 2.08
CA CYS A 51 -4.39 -3.56 3.36
C CYS A 51 -3.49 -4.74 3.74
N ASN A 52 -2.24 -4.73 3.25
CA ASN A 52 -1.25 -5.66 3.74
C ASN A 52 -1.03 -5.40 5.22
N LEU A 53 -1.42 -6.37 6.03
CA LEU A 53 -1.10 -6.43 7.44
C LEU A 53 0.44 -6.54 7.52
N GLY A 54 1.07 -5.71 8.36
CA GLY A 54 2.52 -5.71 8.48
C GLY A 54 3.03 -7.09 8.92
N PRO A 55 4.33 -7.38 8.76
CA PRO A 55 4.93 -8.65 9.19
C PRO A 55 4.57 -9.02 10.64
N ASP A 56 4.39 -8.02 11.49
CA ASP A 56 3.98 -8.16 12.89
C ASP A 56 2.61 -8.86 13.03
N VAL A 57 1.65 -8.46 12.20
CA VAL A 57 0.31 -9.04 12.20
C VAL A 57 0.29 -10.40 11.49
N MET A 58 1.17 -10.62 10.50
CA MET A 58 1.34 -11.93 9.89
C MET A 58 1.92 -12.95 10.88
N ASN A 59 2.79 -12.51 11.79
CA ASN A 59 3.26 -13.32 12.91
C ASN A 59 2.13 -13.64 13.91
N GLU A 60 1.30 -12.66 14.27
CA GLU A 60 0.12 -12.88 15.13
C GLU A 60 -0.87 -13.89 14.49
N ILE A 61 -1.11 -13.79 13.18
CA ILE A 61 -1.95 -14.76 12.45
C ILE A 61 -1.33 -16.15 12.50
N TYR A 62 -0.01 -16.29 12.33
CA TYR A 62 0.66 -17.58 12.49
C TYR A 62 0.51 -18.14 13.91
N GLU A 63 0.71 -17.31 14.94
CA GLU A 63 0.53 -17.73 16.34
C GLU A 63 -0.90 -18.18 16.63
N MET A 64 -1.89 -17.55 16.01
CA MET A 64 -3.31 -17.88 16.19
C MET A 64 -3.80 -19.06 15.35
N THR A 65 -3.29 -19.22 14.11
CA THR A 65 -3.85 -20.17 13.14
C THR A 65 -2.92 -21.36 12.86
N GLY A 66 -1.65 -21.27 13.23
CA GLY A 66 -0.61 -22.25 12.90
C GLY A 66 -0.23 -22.29 11.42
N VAL A 67 -0.85 -21.46 10.58
CA VAL A 67 -0.59 -21.41 9.14
C VAL A 67 0.54 -20.40 8.90
N ARG A 68 1.69 -20.88 8.42
CA ARG A 68 2.74 -20.00 7.89
C ARG A 68 2.37 -19.61 6.47
N GLU A 69 2.34 -18.30 6.20
CA GLU A 69 2.44 -17.87 4.81
C GLU A 69 3.77 -18.34 4.22
N THR A 70 3.67 -19.06 3.11
CA THR A 70 4.81 -19.57 2.34
C THR A 70 5.31 -18.57 1.30
N GLY A 71 4.80 -17.33 1.33
CA GLY A 71 5.12 -16.25 0.40
C GLY A 71 6.17 -15.27 0.93
N THR A 72 6.61 -14.37 0.05
CA THR A 72 7.53 -13.28 0.37
C THR A 72 6.88 -12.29 1.32
N VAL A 73 7.32 -12.27 2.58
CA VAL A 73 6.89 -11.27 3.56
C VAL A 73 7.55 -9.93 3.21
N TRP A 74 6.74 -8.89 3.00
CA TRP A 74 7.24 -7.53 2.80
C TRP A 74 7.89 -7.03 4.10
N ALA A 75 9.15 -6.60 4.05
CA ALA A 75 9.70 -5.86 5.17
C ALA A 75 9.10 -4.45 5.20
N THR A 76 8.78 -4.00 6.42
CA THR A 76 8.09 -2.74 6.66
C THR A 76 8.86 -1.91 7.67
N ASN A 77 9.17 -0.66 7.33
CA ASN A 77 9.61 0.36 8.29
C ASN A 77 8.58 1.49 8.35
N THR A 78 8.25 1.93 9.56
CA THR A 78 7.28 3.00 9.80
C THR A 78 7.92 4.13 10.60
N PHE A 79 7.69 5.37 10.17
CA PHE A 79 8.09 6.57 10.86
C PHE A 79 6.93 7.51 11.08
N ASP A 80 6.82 8.04 12.29
CA ASP A 80 5.97 9.18 12.58
C ASP A 80 6.75 10.48 12.35
N GLY A 81 6.07 11.48 11.78
CA GLY A 81 6.66 12.78 11.50
C GLY A 81 5.62 13.89 11.53
N ALA A 82 6.09 15.13 11.44
CA ALA A 82 5.22 16.30 11.36
C ALA A 82 5.85 17.42 10.52
N TRP A 83 5.02 18.10 9.74
CA TRP A 83 5.34 19.41 9.19
C TRP A 83 4.91 20.46 10.21
N VAL A 84 5.90 21.20 10.73
CA VAL A 84 5.74 22.25 11.72
C VAL A 84 6.07 23.57 11.06
N ARG A 85 5.17 24.56 11.20
CA ARG A 85 5.32 25.87 10.56
C ARG A 85 6.64 26.53 10.94
N ASN A 86 7.28 27.18 9.98
CA ASN A 86 8.59 27.83 10.13
C ASN A 86 9.74 26.93 10.62
N ARG A 87 9.56 25.60 10.64
CA ARG A 87 10.60 24.63 11.03
C ARG A 87 10.77 23.55 9.96
N THR A 88 9.78 22.69 9.82
CA THR A 88 9.83 21.51 8.93
C THR A 88 8.79 21.56 7.80
N ALA A 89 7.87 22.52 7.82
CA ALA A 89 6.89 22.72 6.75
C ALA A 89 7.48 23.47 5.55
N GLY A 90 8.39 22.82 4.81
CA GLY A 90 9.19 23.43 3.74
C GLY A 90 8.48 23.59 2.39
N GLY A 91 7.34 22.92 2.19
CA GLY A 91 6.65 22.87 0.90
C GLY A 91 7.35 21.96 -0.11
N CYS A 92 6.79 21.81 -1.31
CA CYS A 92 7.32 20.92 -2.34
C CYS A 92 8.51 21.53 -3.10
N ARG A 93 9.01 20.80 -4.11
CA ARG A 93 10.24 21.17 -4.85
C ARG A 93 10.14 22.49 -5.64
N ASN A 94 8.94 23.03 -5.81
CA ASN A 94 8.71 24.37 -6.35
C ASN A 94 9.28 25.47 -5.42
N PHE A 95 9.49 25.16 -4.14
CA PHE A 95 10.02 26.07 -3.12
C PHE A 95 11.41 25.63 -2.67
N ILE A 96 12.37 25.62 -3.60
CA ILE A 96 13.71 25.02 -3.37
C ILE A 96 14.47 25.62 -2.18
N SER A 97 14.19 26.89 -1.83
CA SER A 97 14.80 27.58 -0.68
C SER A 97 14.37 27.00 0.67
N THR A 98 13.19 26.40 0.76
CA THR A 98 12.61 25.85 1.99
C THR A 98 12.41 24.34 1.93
N PHE A 99 12.45 23.74 0.74
CA PHE A 99 12.21 22.31 0.52
C PHE A 99 13.12 21.41 1.38
N ALA A 100 14.40 21.78 1.56
CA ALA A 100 15.36 21.01 2.34
C ALA A 100 15.05 20.97 3.84
N SER A 101 14.16 21.83 4.33
CA SER A 101 13.72 21.85 5.73
C SER A 101 12.70 20.76 6.05
N ASN A 102 12.08 20.13 5.05
CA ASN A 102 11.18 19.00 5.29
C ASN A 102 11.94 17.82 5.93
N PRO A 103 11.26 16.97 6.72
CA PRO A 103 11.89 15.79 7.31
C PRO A 103 12.52 14.90 6.24
N GLN A 104 13.70 14.35 6.49
CA GLN A 104 14.43 13.52 5.52
C GLN A 104 14.70 12.13 6.08
N TYR A 105 14.36 11.10 5.30
CA TYR A 105 14.54 9.70 5.69
C TYR A 105 15.52 9.03 4.75
N TRP A 106 16.61 8.52 5.31
CA TRP A 106 17.57 7.71 4.59
C TRP A 106 17.04 6.28 4.49
N VAL A 107 17.15 5.69 3.30
CA VAL A 107 16.67 4.34 2.99
C VAL A 107 17.74 3.62 2.19
N ARG A 108 18.06 2.39 2.59
CA ARG A 108 18.99 1.53 1.87
C ARG A 108 18.25 0.31 1.35
N LEU A 109 18.32 0.11 0.05
CA LEU A 109 17.73 -1.02 -0.67
C LEU A 109 18.85 -1.90 -1.20
N ILE A 110 18.83 -3.19 -0.88
CA ILE A 110 19.90 -4.13 -1.21
C ILE A 110 19.41 -5.40 -1.92
N ASP A 111 18.11 -5.69 -1.87
CA ASP A 111 17.54 -6.94 -2.35
C ASP A 111 16.71 -6.68 -3.61
N PRO A 112 17.24 -6.97 -4.81
CA PRO A 112 16.45 -7.05 -6.02
C PRO A 112 15.33 -8.08 -5.93
N ASP A 113 14.27 -7.88 -6.71
CA ASP A 113 13.17 -8.86 -6.79
C ASP A 113 13.67 -10.16 -7.46
N PRO A 114 13.61 -11.32 -6.79
CA PRO A 114 14.10 -12.58 -7.38
C PRO A 114 13.18 -13.14 -8.46
N TYR A 115 11.99 -12.56 -8.65
CA TYR A 115 10.99 -13.02 -9.62
C TYR A 115 11.00 -12.24 -10.94
N ASP A 116 11.95 -11.32 -11.12
CA ASP A 116 12.16 -10.65 -12.41
C ASP A 116 13.65 -10.49 -12.77
N ASP A 117 13.89 -10.21 -14.05
CA ASP A 117 15.22 -10.23 -14.67
C ASP A 117 15.87 -8.83 -14.80
N ASP A 118 15.34 -7.81 -14.11
CA ASP A 118 15.82 -6.42 -14.26
C ASP A 118 16.78 -5.95 -13.16
N GLU A 119 17.06 -6.80 -12.17
CA GLU A 119 17.96 -6.55 -11.03
C GLU A 119 17.56 -5.31 -10.19
N LEU A 120 16.29 -4.88 -10.23
CA LEU A 120 15.79 -3.74 -9.45
C LEU A 120 15.14 -4.16 -8.13
N CYS A 121 15.24 -3.29 -7.12
CA CYS A 121 14.47 -3.39 -5.89
C CYS A 121 13.07 -2.83 -6.11
N THR A 122 12.03 -3.58 -5.69
CA THR A 122 10.67 -3.05 -5.59
C THR A 122 10.45 -2.44 -4.20
N VAL A 123 10.15 -1.14 -4.14
CA VAL A 123 9.84 -0.42 -2.91
C VAL A 123 8.52 0.34 -3.04
N ILE A 124 7.74 0.40 -1.97
CA ILE A 124 6.52 1.19 -1.87
C ILE A 124 6.69 2.19 -0.73
N PHE A 125 6.53 3.48 -1.03
CA PHE A 125 6.45 4.54 -0.04
C PHE A 125 5.01 4.99 0.10
N ALA A 126 4.49 5.00 1.32
CA ALA A 126 3.16 5.50 1.65
C ALA A 126 3.26 6.61 2.69
N VAL A 127 2.82 7.82 2.33
CA VAL A 127 2.72 8.97 3.24
C VAL A 127 1.25 9.20 3.57
N MET A 128 0.93 9.05 4.85
CA MET A 128 -0.43 9.19 5.37
C MET A 128 -0.49 10.34 6.35
N GLN A 129 -1.30 11.35 6.09
CA GLN A 129 -1.52 12.43 7.08
C GLN A 129 -2.45 11.95 8.20
N LYS A 130 -2.05 12.16 9.46
CA LYS A 130 -2.84 11.77 10.63
C LYS A 130 -4.06 12.67 10.82
N TYR A 131 -5.06 12.15 11.53
CA TYR A 131 -6.29 12.86 11.91
C TYR A 131 -7.14 13.41 10.76
N ARG A 132 -6.88 13.01 9.51
CA ARG A 132 -7.57 13.48 8.30
C ARG A 132 -8.93 12.84 8.00
N ARG A 133 -9.49 12.01 8.89
CA ARG A 133 -10.81 11.36 8.67
C ARG A 133 -11.93 12.36 8.33
N ASN A 134 -11.82 13.61 8.79
CA ASN A 134 -12.78 14.69 8.49
C ASN A 134 -12.53 15.44 7.16
N LEU A 135 -11.44 15.12 6.43
CA LEU A 135 -11.01 15.83 5.21
C LEU A 135 -11.07 14.96 3.95
N LYS A 136 -11.54 13.69 4.04
CA LYS A 136 -11.80 12.84 2.86
C LYS A 136 -12.75 13.49 1.86
N SER A 137 -13.71 14.30 2.34
CA SER A 137 -14.62 15.07 1.49
C SER A 137 -13.94 16.12 0.61
N LYS A 138 -12.65 16.43 0.85
CA LYS A 138 -11.83 17.34 0.05
C LYS A 138 -10.88 16.63 -0.93
N GLY A 139 -11.03 15.31 -1.12
CA GLY A 139 -10.23 14.52 -2.09
C GLY A 139 -8.77 14.29 -1.68
N LEU A 140 -8.46 14.47 -0.39
CA LEU A 140 -7.11 14.37 0.15
C LEU A 140 -6.86 12.95 0.67
N ASP A 141 -6.43 12.07 -0.23
CA ASP A 141 -6.14 10.66 0.04
C ASP A 141 -4.69 10.41 0.49
N ASN A 142 -4.45 9.19 0.99
CA ASN A 142 -3.10 8.68 1.23
C ASN A 142 -2.31 8.68 -0.09
N ILE A 143 -1.07 9.17 -0.04
CA ILE A 143 -0.19 9.15 -1.22
C ILE A 143 0.68 7.91 -1.10
N THR A 144 0.47 6.97 -2.02
CA THR A 144 1.29 5.76 -2.15
C THR A 144 1.98 5.77 -3.50
N GLY A 145 3.29 5.63 -3.51
CA GLY A 145 4.10 5.47 -4.72
C GLY A 145 4.85 4.15 -4.69
N ARG A 146 4.68 3.33 -5.73
CA ARG A 146 5.51 2.15 -6.00
C ARG A 146 6.64 2.53 -6.94
N PHE A 147 7.85 2.12 -6.61
CA PHE A 147 9.05 2.38 -7.39
C PHE A 147 9.84 1.09 -7.63
N ARG A 148 10.46 1.00 -8.80
CA ARG A 148 11.49 0.02 -9.12
C ARG A 148 12.79 0.80 -9.30
N VAL A 149 13.78 0.54 -8.45
CA VAL A 149 15.04 1.31 -8.43
C VAL A 149 16.24 0.38 -8.25
N PRO A 150 17.43 0.74 -8.77
CA PRO A 150 18.63 -0.05 -8.52
C PRO A 150 18.94 -0.16 -7.01
N PRO A 151 19.64 -1.20 -6.57
CA PRO A 151 20.17 -1.27 -5.21
C PRO A 151 21.02 -0.03 -4.89
N GLY A 152 20.84 0.54 -3.70
CA GLY A 152 21.52 1.78 -3.35
C GLY A 152 20.96 2.49 -2.11
N ASN A 153 21.48 3.70 -1.91
CA ASN A 153 21.09 4.59 -0.82
C ASN A 153 20.25 5.75 -1.37
N TYR A 154 19.09 5.95 -0.77
CA TYR A 154 18.09 6.92 -1.19
C TYR A 154 17.71 7.84 -0.02
N VAL A 155 17.24 9.04 -0.35
CA VAL A 155 16.65 9.96 0.63
C VAL A 155 15.22 10.25 0.20
N VAL A 156 14.29 10.03 1.11
CA VAL A 156 12.87 10.29 0.94
C VAL A 156 12.50 11.54 1.73
N ILE A 157 11.86 12.49 1.07
CA ILE A 157 11.49 13.79 1.65
C ILE A 157 9.98 13.97 1.52
N PRO A 158 9.18 13.53 2.53
CA PRO A 158 7.76 13.82 2.57
C PRO A 158 7.53 15.34 2.74
N SER A 159 6.71 15.92 1.88
CA SER A 159 6.40 17.35 1.90
C SER A 159 4.92 17.61 1.59
N THR A 160 4.39 18.71 2.12
CA THR A 160 3.15 19.33 1.63
C THR A 160 3.41 20.04 0.31
N PHE A 161 2.35 20.37 -0.43
CA PHE A 161 2.51 21.14 -1.68
C PHE A 161 3.01 22.57 -1.39
N GLU A 162 2.29 23.29 -0.54
CA GLU A 162 2.64 24.64 -0.09
C GLU A 162 3.48 24.61 1.18
N PRO A 163 4.40 25.58 1.38
CA PRO A 163 5.13 25.74 2.64
C PRO A 163 4.21 26.21 3.77
N ASN A 164 4.66 26.01 5.02
CA ASN A 164 3.95 26.41 6.25
C ASN A 164 2.62 25.69 6.53
N GLU A 165 2.25 24.69 5.73
CA GLU A 165 1.14 23.77 6.02
C GLU A 165 1.53 22.81 7.14
N GLU A 166 0.73 22.81 8.22
CA GLU A 166 0.98 21.99 9.41
C GLU A 166 0.15 20.72 9.38
N ALA A 167 0.81 19.57 9.55
CA ALA A 167 0.14 18.30 9.75
C ALA A 167 1.12 17.27 10.32
N GLU A 168 0.58 16.32 11.07
CA GLU A 168 1.28 15.10 11.40
C GLU A 168 1.12 14.07 10.29
N PHE A 169 2.11 13.22 10.09
CA PHE A 169 2.07 12.15 9.11
C PHE A 169 2.72 10.87 9.64
N MET A 170 2.42 9.78 8.93
CA MET A 170 3.07 8.49 9.04
C MET A 170 3.64 8.13 7.67
N LEU A 171 4.96 7.91 7.61
CA LEU A 171 5.65 7.36 6.46
C LEU A 171 5.79 5.86 6.67
N ARG A 172 5.28 5.05 5.75
CA ARG A 172 5.52 3.62 5.68
C ARG A 172 6.33 3.28 4.44
N ILE A 173 7.29 2.39 4.62
CA ILE A 173 8.18 1.92 3.57
C ILE A 173 8.07 0.40 3.52
N TYR A 174 7.74 -0.12 2.36
CA TYR A 174 7.63 -1.55 2.12
C TYR A 174 8.63 -1.97 1.05
N THR A 175 9.36 -3.07 1.26
CA THR A 175 10.21 -3.67 0.23
C THR A 175 10.10 -5.19 0.28
N ASN A 176 10.41 -5.83 -0.84
CA ASN A 176 10.76 -7.25 -0.83
C ASN A 176 12.12 -7.40 -0.13
N GLY A 177 12.25 -8.35 0.79
CA GLY A 177 13.51 -8.61 1.49
C GLY A 177 13.75 -7.70 2.70
N TYR A 178 14.96 -7.16 2.85
CA TYR A 178 15.40 -6.36 3.99
C TYR A 178 15.39 -4.86 3.70
N ILE A 179 15.08 -4.06 4.73
CA ILE A 179 15.14 -2.60 4.65
C ILE A 179 15.83 -1.99 5.87
N GLU A 180 16.88 -1.21 5.58
CA GLU A 180 17.48 -0.30 6.55
C GLU A 180 16.97 1.11 6.27
N SER A 181 16.40 1.77 7.28
CA SER A 181 16.00 3.17 7.13
C SER A 181 16.05 3.92 8.45
N ARG A 182 16.29 5.24 8.40
CA ARG A 182 16.33 6.11 9.58
C ARG A 182 16.01 7.56 9.23
N LEU A 183 15.51 8.31 10.22
CA LEU A 183 15.41 9.76 10.14
C LEU A 183 16.82 10.37 10.11
N VAL A 184 17.04 11.36 9.24
CA VAL A 184 18.32 12.06 9.08
C VAL A 184 18.27 13.45 9.72
N CYS A 185 17.18 14.19 9.51
CA CYS A 185 16.96 15.52 10.06
C CYS A 185 15.46 15.84 10.12
#